data_AF-A0AAD9X8A2-F1
#
_entry.id   AF-A0AAD9X8A2-F1
#
_cell.length_a   1.000
_cell.length_b   1.000
_cell.length_c   1.000
_cell.angle_alpha   90.00
_cell.angle_beta   90.00
_cell.angle_gamma   90.00
#
_symmetry.space_group_name_H-M   'P 1'
#
loop_
_entity.id
_entity.type
_entity.pdbx_description
1 polymer ?
#
loop_
_entity_poly.entity_id
_entity_poly.type
_entity_poly.pdbx_seq_one_letter_code
_entity_poly.pdbx_strand_id
1 'polypeptide(L)'
;MELKQDLQGSTRILTISIKVMQAMSRIVTQIKKTLDPVRPLRNWISLMLCVMSISMDPLFFYIPVIKMDKNCLDLDTKLGVIACVFRSVIDIFYIIHIVYYIGFKPRPPDILDDSGHYNSPYIELLAVLPLPQVVIMIIVLKMSLTNFLEAMNVLKYFVLLQFVPRVFRIYPLFKKATSSRLVTEVTWAKGAFNLYLYVISGHVFGALWYFLAIERETECWKKVCRGMNQTRCNHQSFNCHENSRNYRFLHSNCSTKPHYHVDYKFGIFRDALQSGIVEGSFLHKFMYCFRWGLQSLSCFGQNLTTSIDIWENIFTISITISSVVLFIFLLGNMQVRTYMFMLSYLSIHFFYIYIVRVNSFLLC
;
A
#
# COMPACT_ATOMS: atom_id res chain seq x y z
N MET A 1 52.52 6.22 -10.52
CA MET A 1 52.34 4.76 -10.65
C MET A 1 50.95 4.33 -10.18
N GLU A 2 50.40 4.97 -9.14
CA GLU A 2 49.04 4.76 -8.61
C GLU A 2 47.91 5.11 -9.61
N LEU A 3 48.05 6.18 -10.41
CA LEU A 3 47.03 6.60 -11.39
C LEU A 3 46.73 5.55 -12.48
N LYS A 4 47.69 4.66 -12.78
CA LYS A 4 47.56 3.61 -13.82
C LYS A 4 46.83 2.37 -13.28
N GLN A 5 46.93 2.11 -11.97
CA GLN A 5 46.20 1.04 -11.30
C GLN A 5 44.71 1.37 -11.14
N ASP A 6 44.37 2.63 -10.85
CA ASP A 6 42.96 3.07 -10.74
C ASP A 6 42.22 3.05 -12.08
N LEU A 7 42.88 3.47 -13.17
CA LEU A 7 42.29 3.44 -14.51
C LEU A 7 42.05 2.01 -15.00
N GLN A 8 42.96 1.08 -14.65
CA GLN A 8 42.87 -0.33 -15.02
C GLN A 8 41.82 -1.08 -14.19
N GLY A 9 41.61 -0.68 -12.93
CA GLY A 9 40.50 -1.14 -12.08
C GLY A 9 39.13 -0.67 -12.61
N SER A 10 39.01 0.60 -12.97
CA SER A 10 37.79 1.18 -13.55
C SER A 10 37.40 0.54 -14.89
N THR A 11 38.38 0.29 -15.77
CA THR A 11 38.16 -0.37 -17.07
C THR A 11 37.73 -1.84 -16.93
N ARG A 12 38.26 -2.55 -15.93
CA ARG A 12 37.84 -3.93 -15.59
C ARG A 12 36.41 -3.97 -15.06
N ILE A 13 36.02 -3.04 -14.19
CA ILE A 13 34.66 -2.94 -13.65
C ILE A 13 33.65 -2.62 -14.75
N LEU A 14 34.00 -1.73 -15.69
CA LEU A 14 33.15 -1.41 -16.85
C LEU A 14 32.96 -2.62 -17.77
N THR A 15 34.03 -3.39 -18.01
CA THR A 15 33.99 -4.59 -18.87
C THR A 15 33.16 -5.72 -18.24
N ILE A 16 33.26 -5.91 -16.92
CA ILE A 16 32.44 -6.88 -16.19
C ILE A 16 30.97 -6.47 -16.23
N SER A 17 30.67 -5.19 -16.01
CA SER A 17 29.32 -4.64 -16.10
C SER A 17 28.69 -4.85 -17.49
N ILE A 18 29.45 -4.64 -18.56
CA ILE A 18 28.99 -4.88 -19.95
C ILE A 18 28.71 -6.38 -20.19
N LYS A 19 29.59 -7.27 -19.73
CA LYS A 19 29.39 -8.72 -19.86
C LYS A 19 28.17 -9.22 -19.08
N VAL A 20 27.95 -8.68 -17.88
CA VAL A 20 26.75 -8.98 -17.07
C VAL A 20 25.49 -8.47 -17.76
N MET A 21 25.50 -7.25 -18.32
CA MET A 21 24.37 -6.73 -19.09
C MET A 21 24.08 -7.57 -20.35
N GLN A 22 25.11 -8.03 -21.06
CA GLN A 22 24.95 -8.91 -22.22
C GLN A 22 24.42 -10.31 -21.84
N ALA A 23 24.89 -10.87 -20.73
CA ALA A 23 24.40 -12.15 -20.21
C ALA A 23 22.93 -12.05 -19.76
N MET A 24 22.58 -10.97 -19.05
CA MET A 24 21.20 -10.65 -18.68
C MET A 24 20.31 -10.48 -19.92
N SER A 25 20.79 -9.78 -20.94
CA SER A 25 20.07 -9.61 -22.21
C SER A 25 19.79 -10.96 -22.90
N ARG A 26 20.76 -11.88 -22.93
CA ARG A 26 20.57 -13.23 -23.49
C ARG A 26 19.57 -14.04 -22.68
N ILE A 27 19.69 -14.06 -21.35
CA ILE A 27 18.75 -14.75 -20.45
C ILE A 27 17.32 -14.21 -20.64
N VAL A 28 17.16 -12.89 -20.72
CA VAL A 28 15.86 -12.24 -20.99
C VAL A 28 15.33 -12.62 -22.37
N THR A 29 16.18 -12.77 -23.38
CA THR A 29 15.79 -13.18 -24.73
C THR A 29 15.37 -14.66 -24.79
N GLN A 30 16.04 -15.53 -24.02
CA GLN A 30 15.62 -16.91 -23.84
C GLN A 30 14.27 -17.01 -23.12
N ILE A 31 14.08 -16.24 -22.03
CA ILE A 31 12.81 -16.14 -21.30
C ILE A 31 11.71 -15.59 -22.21
N LYS A 32 11.98 -14.59 -23.06
CA LYS A 32 11.03 -14.04 -24.05
C LYS A 32 10.50 -15.10 -25.02
N LYS A 33 11.33 -16.06 -25.44
CA LYS A 33 10.91 -17.14 -26.36
C LYS A 33 10.05 -18.21 -25.68
N THR A 34 10.26 -18.45 -24.39
CA THR A 34 9.48 -19.41 -23.58
C THR A 34 8.27 -18.77 -22.89
N LEU A 35 8.25 -17.44 -22.77
CA LEU A 35 7.33 -16.65 -21.96
C LEU A 35 6.72 -15.49 -22.76
N ASP A 36 6.37 -15.69 -24.03
CA ASP A 36 5.38 -14.82 -24.69
C ASP A 36 4.01 -15.50 -24.59
N PRO A 37 3.35 -15.45 -23.41
CA PRO A 37 1.99 -15.94 -23.29
C PRO A 37 1.11 -15.18 -24.28
N VAL A 38 0.14 -15.89 -24.86
CA VAL A 38 -0.89 -15.33 -25.74
C VAL A 38 -1.36 -13.98 -25.18
N ARG A 39 -1.36 -12.91 -26.00
CA ARG A 39 -1.56 -11.49 -25.59
C ARG A 39 -2.55 -11.25 -24.42
N PRO A 40 -3.74 -11.87 -24.36
CA PRO A 40 -4.65 -11.83 -23.21
C PRO A 40 -4.02 -12.28 -21.87
N LEU A 41 -3.35 -13.43 -21.82
CA LEU A 41 -2.75 -13.99 -20.60
C LEU A 41 -1.68 -13.04 -20.01
N ARG A 42 -0.90 -12.38 -20.87
CA ARG A 42 0.08 -11.37 -20.44
C ARG A 42 -0.58 -10.20 -19.71
N ASN A 43 -1.69 -9.67 -20.23
CA ASN A 43 -2.36 -8.52 -19.62
C ASN A 43 -2.90 -8.86 -18.22
N TRP A 44 -3.42 -10.08 -18.06
CA TRP A 44 -3.87 -10.59 -16.75
C TRP A 44 -2.71 -10.77 -15.78
N ILE A 45 -1.58 -11.34 -16.21
CA ILE A 45 -0.39 -11.46 -15.37
C ILE A 45 0.07 -10.07 -14.90
N SER A 46 0.15 -9.08 -15.80
CA SER A 46 0.51 -7.71 -15.44
C SER A 46 -0.47 -7.05 -14.46
N LEU A 47 -1.77 -7.32 -14.60
CA LEU A 47 -2.80 -6.85 -13.66
C LEU A 47 -2.62 -7.49 -12.29
N MET A 48 -2.43 -8.82 -12.22
CA MET A 48 -2.28 -9.55 -10.96
C MET A 48 -0.99 -9.15 -10.23
N LEU A 49 0.12 -8.93 -10.95
CA LEU A 49 1.36 -8.39 -10.38
C LEU A 49 1.14 -6.97 -9.81
N CYS A 50 0.31 -6.14 -10.46
CA CYS A 50 -0.01 -4.80 -9.97
C CYS A 50 -0.85 -4.85 -8.70
N VAL A 51 -1.87 -5.71 -8.67
CA VAL A 51 -2.71 -5.98 -7.50
C VAL A 51 -1.84 -6.44 -6.33
N MET A 52 -0.95 -7.41 -6.56
CA MET A 52 -0.03 -7.89 -5.53
C MET A 52 0.90 -6.78 -5.03
N SER A 53 1.43 -5.94 -5.92
CA SER A 53 2.27 -4.80 -5.54
C SER A 53 1.57 -3.84 -4.59
N ILE A 54 0.36 -3.40 -4.96
CA ILE A 54 -0.42 -2.42 -4.20
C ILE A 54 -0.83 -3.01 -2.85
N SER A 55 -1.14 -4.31 -2.79
CA SER A 55 -1.44 -5.02 -1.54
C SER A 55 -0.27 -5.10 -0.57
N MET A 56 0.97 -5.10 -1.06
CA MET A 56 2.18 -5.20 -0.23
C MET A 56 2.67 -3.83 0.28
N ASP A 57 2.36 -2.73 -0.41
CA ASP A 57 2.85 -1.40 -0.05
C ASP A 57 2.48 -0.94 1.38
N PRO A 58 1.27 -1.19 1.91
CA PRO A 58 0.95 -0.79 3.28
C PRO A 58 1.72 -1.58 4.35
N LEU A 59 2.39 -2.68 4.00
CA LEU A 59 3.22 -3.44 4.94
C LEU A 59 4.37 -2.60 5.53
N PHE A 60 4.87 -1.62 4.77
CA PHE A 60 5.92 -0.72 5.24
C PHE A 60 5.49 0.10 6.47
N PHE A 61 4.19 0.36 6.64
CA PHE A 61 3.66 1.07 7.81
C PHE A 61 3.65 0.24 9.09
N TYR A 62 3.73 -1.10 9.01
CA TYR A 62 3.77 -1.97 10.19
C TYR A 62 5.19 -2.25 10.69
N ILE A 63 6.22 -1.79 9.98
CA ILE A 63 7.63 -1.99 10.34
C ILE A 63 7.99 -1.34 11.68
N PRO A 64 7.63 -0.08 11.98
CA PRO A 64 7.94 0.48 13.29
C PRO A 64 7.14 -0.22 14.39
N VAL A 65 7.79 -0.46 15.51
CA VAL A 65 7.25 -1.14 16.69
C VAL A 65 7.62 -0.33 17.93
N ILE A 66 6.72 -0.31 18.91
CA ILE A 66 7.02 0.25 20.23
C ILE A 66 7.34 -0.91 21.19
N LYS A 67 8.34 -0.71 22.04
CA LYS A 67 8.55 -1.51 23.25
C LYS A 67 8.14 -0.67 24.47
N MET A 68 6.94 -0.91 24.97
CA MET A 68 6.31 -0.25 26.11
C MET A 68 7.10 -0.45 27.39
N ASP A 69 7.74 -1.60 27.61
CA ASP A 69 8.56 -1.85 28.81
C ASP A 69 9.70 -0.83 29.00
N LYS A 70 10.19 -0.31 27.87
CA LYS A 70 11.34 0.59 27.78
C LYS A 70 10.96 1.96 27.21
N ASN A 71 9.70 2.17 26.81
CA ASN A 71 9.21 3.33 26.06
C ASN A 71 10.17 3.75 24.94
N CYS A 72 10.47 2.80 24.05
CA CYS A 72 11.38 3.01 22.92
C CYS A 72 10.80 2.44 21.62
N LEU A 73 11.28 2.93 20.49
CA LEU A 73 11.01 2.47 19.14
C LEU A 73 12.01 1.40 18.73
N ASP A 74 11.51 0.42 18.01
CA ASP A 74 12.26 -0.62 17.35
C ASP A 74 11.71 -0.83 15.94
N LEU A 75 12.42 -1.60 15.13
CA LEU A 75 11.98 -2.00 13.79
C LEU A 75 11.76 -3.50 13.75
N ASP A 76 10.63 -3.91 13.18
CA ASP A 76 10.46 -5.28 12.70
C ASP A 76 11.30 -5.47 11.42
N THR A 77 12.59 -5.71 11.62
CA THR A 77 13.56 -5.93 10.53
C THR A 77 13.19 -7.13 9.68
N LYS A 78 12.58 -8.16 10.26
CA LYS A 78 12.11 -9.34 9.52
C LYS A 78 11.00 -8.95 8.54
N LEU A 79 9.99 -8.23 9.02
CA LEU A 79 8.92 -7.71 8.16
C LEU A 79 9.47 -6.76 7.09
N GLY A 80 10.38 -5.86 7.46
CA GLY A 80 11.01 -4.93 6.53
C GLY A 80 11.77 -5.64 5.40
N VAL A 81 12.58 -6.66 5.73
CA VAL A 81 13.29 -7.48 4.73
C VAL A 81 12.32 -8.23 3.85
N ILE A 82 11.30 -8.88 4.42
CA ILE A 82 10.29 -9.63 3.67
C ILE A 82 9.56 -8.71 2.68
N ALA A 83 9.07 -7.55 3.14
CA ALA A 83 8.40 -6.57 2.30
C ALA A 83 9.31 -6.06 1.18
N CYS A 84 10.58 -5.78 1.49
CA CYS A 84 11.56 -5.36 0.48
C CYS A 84 11.79 -6.45 -0.58
N VAL A 85 11.99 -7.71 -0.18
CA VAL A 85 12.21 -8.84 -1.11
C VAL A 85 11.02 -9.00 -2.04
N PHE A 86 9.80 -9.09 -1.51
CA PHE A 86 8.59 -9.20 -2.34
C PHE A 86 8.47 -8.03 -3.31
N ARG A 87 8.73 -6.81 -2.84
CA ARG A 87 8.62 -5.61 -3.66
C ARG A 87 9.69 -5.57 -4.77
N SER A 88 10.93 -5.93 -4.46
CA SER A 88 12.02 -6.01 -5.43
C SER A 88 11.75 -7.05 -6.52
N VAL A 89 11.20 -8.22 -6.18
CA VAL A 89 10.81 -9.24 -7.17
C VAL A 89 9.80 -8.66 -8.16
N ILE A 90 8.77 -7.96 -7.66
CA ILE A 90 7.76 -7.32 -8.51
C ILE A 90 8.36 -6.21 -9.39
N ASP A 91 9.25 -5.38 -8.85
CA ASP A 91 9.93 -4.33 -9.61
C ASP A 91 10.80 -4.88 -10.75
N ILE A 92 11.49 -6.00 -10.53
CA ILE A 92 12.26 -6.67 -11.58
C ILE A 92 11.34 -7.11 -12.72
N PHE A 93 10.18 -7.70 -12.43
CA PHE A 93 9.20 -8.06 -13.47
C PHE A 93 8.73 -6.83 -14.26
N TYR A 94 8.50 -5.70 -13.59
CA TYR A 94 8.13 -4.45 -14.26
C TYR A 94 9.25 -3.88 -15.13
N ILE A 95 10.49 -3.87 -14.65
CA ILE A 95 11.65 -3.41 -15.42
C ILE A 95 11.82 -4.28 -16.66
N ILE A 96 11.73 -5.61 -16.53
CA ILE A 96 11.78 -6.53 -17.68
C ILE A 96 10.68 -6.19 -18.69
N HIS A 97 9.45 -5.94 -18.24
CA HIS A 97 8.34 -5.57 -19.11
C HIS A 97 8.57 -4.24 -19.84
N ILE A 98 9.13 -3.23 -19.16
CA ILE A 98 9.45 -1.91 -19.75
C ILE A 98 10.58 -2.02 -20.76
N VAL A 99 11.68 -2.70 -20.40
CA VAL A 99 12.83 -2.94 -21.29
C VAL A 99 12.39 -3.70 -22.54
N TYR A 100 11.51 -4.69 -22.38
CA TYR A 100 10.92 -5.41 -23.50
C TYR A 100 10.11 -4.50 -24.43
N TYR A 101 9.27 -3.63 -23.87
CA TYR A 101 8.39 -2.75 -24.63
C TYR A 101 9.15 -1.64 -25.36
N ILE A 102 10.14 -1.03 -24.72
CA ILE A 102 10.95 0.06 -25.28
C ILE A 102 12.04 -0.47 -26.22
N GLY A 103 12.69 -1.58 -25.88
CA GLY A 103 13.88 -2.06 -26.59
C GLY A 103 13.60 -2.93 -27.83
N PHE A 104 12.41 -3.51 -27.99
CA PHE A 104 12.15 -4.50 -29.04
C PHE A 104 10.96 -4.21 -29.96
N LYS A 105 10.21 -3.12 -29.75
CA LYS A 105 9.20 -2.66 -30.70
C LYS A 105 9.63 -1.34 -31.35
N PRO A 106 10.04 -1.32 -32.63
CA PRO A 106 10.05 -0.06 -33.36
C PRO A 106 8.60 0.45 -33.38
N ARG A 107 8.35 1.63 -32.81
CA ARG A 107 7.05 2.30 -32.98
C ARG A 107 6.99 2.75 -34.45
N PRO A 108 6.03 2.28 -35.27
CA PRO A 108 5.67 3.04 -36.46
C PRO A 108 5.11 4.40 -35.99
N PRO A 109 5.36 5.52 -36.70
CA PRO A 109 5.03 6.86 -36.23
C PRO A 109 3.53 7.15 -36.07
N ASP A 110 2.64 6.23 -36.47
CA ASP A 110 1.26 6.58 -36.83
C ASP A 110 0.19 5.63 -36.24
N ILE A 111 0.36 5.23 -34.98
CA ILE A 111 -0.77 4.69 -34.22
C ILE A 111 -0.88 5.52 -32.95
N LEU A 112 -1.65 6.61 -33.05
CA LEU A 112 -2.44 7.08 -31.91
C LEU A 112 -3.11 5.83 -31.33
N ASP A 113 -2.72 5.44 -30.12
CA ASP A 113 -3.44 4.43 -29.38
C ASP A 113 -4.88 4.96 -29.24
N ASP A 114 -5.84 4.20 -29.76
CA ASP A 114 -7.29 4.48 -29.80
C ASP A 114 -7.94 4.48 -28.40
N SER A 115 -7.12 4.74 -27.37
CA SER A 115 -7.48 4.81 -25.96
C SER A 115 -7.46 6.23 -25.40
N GLY A 116 -6.97 7.22 -26.16
CA GLY A 116 -7.06 8.64 -25.84
C GLY A 116 -6.44 9.07 -24.51
N HIS A 117 -5.61 8.23 -23.89
CA HIS A 117 -4.95 8.54 -22.62
C HIS A 117 -3.47 8.74 -22.84
N TYR A 118 -3.03 9.99 -22.67
CA TYR A 118 -1.63 10.34 -22.47
C TYR A 118 -1.13 9.65 -21.19
N ASN A 119 -0.60 8.43 -21.30
CA ASN A 119 0.23 7.86 -20.25
C ASN A 119 1.50 8.70 -20.18
N SER A 120 1.48 9.71 -19.31
CA SER A 120 2.64 10.54 -19.04
C SER A 120 3.80 9.64 -18.61
N PRO A 121 4.94 9.62 -19.35
CA PRO A 121 6.07 8.75 -19.03
C PRO A 121 6.61 9.00 -17.61
N TYR A 122 6.35 10.18 -17.06
CA TYR A 122 6.68 10.57 -15.69
C TYR A 122 5.90 9.78 -14.63
N ILE A 123 4.60 9.49 -14.88
CA ILE A 123 3.77 8.69 -13.95
C ILE A 123 4.24 7.23 -13.96
N GLU A 124 4.59 6.70 -15.13
CA GLU A 124 5.13 5.34 -15.26
C GLU A 124 6.49 5.21 -14.57
N LEU A 125 7.37 6.19 -14.73
CA LEU A 125 8.66 6.23 -14.04
C LEU A 125 8.47 6.31 -12.52
N LEU A 126 7.66 7.25 -12.03
CA LEU A 126 7.43 7.44 -10.59
C LEU A 126 6.82 6.20 -9.92
N ALA A 127 5.91 5.50 -10.60
CA ALA A 127 5.29 4.27 -10.08
C ALA A 127 6.28 3.11 -9.92
N VAL A 128 7.35 3.07 -10.73
CA VAL A 128 8.33 1.96 -10.81
C VAL A 128 9.53 2.18 -9.90
N LEU A 129 9.79 3.41 -9.44
CA LEU A 129 10.89 3.66 -8.52
C LEU A 129 10.76 2.81 -7.24
N PRO A 130 11.86 2.28 -6.68
CA PRO A 130 11.84 1.51 -5.44
C PRO A 130 12.12 2.40 -4.20
N LEU A 131 11.40 3.53 -4.02
CA LEU A 131 11.73 4.52 -2.99
C LEU A 131 11.58 3.96 -1.55
N PRO A 132 10.50 3.26 -1.16
CA PRO A 132 10.36 2.64 0.16
C PRO A 132 11.48 1.65 0.47
N GLN A 133 11.88 0.83 -0.51
CA GLN A 133 12.95 -0.16 -0.32
C GLN A 133 14.31 0.51 -0.07
N VAL A 134 14.59 1.60 -0.80
CA VAL A 134 15.82 2.38 -0.59
C VAL A 134 15.83 2.99 0.80
N VAL A 135 14.71 3.56 1.26
CA VAL A 135 14.62 4.15 2.61
C VAL A 135 14.78 3.09 3.69
N ILE A 136 14.10 1.94 3.59
CA ILE A 136 14.26 0.84 4.55
C ILE A 136 15.69 0.32 4.58
N MET A 137 16.32 0.12 3.42
CA MET A 137 17.73 -0.26 3.38
C MET A 137 18.63 0.76 4.08
N ILE A 138 18.42 2.06 3.84
CA ILE A 138 19.20 3.11 4.49
C ILE A 138 18.98 3.10 6.01
N ILE A 139 17.72 2.97 6.46
CA ILE A 139 17.36 2.89 7.88
C ILE A 139 18.07 1.70 8.54
N VAL A 140 18.01 0.52 7.92
CA VAL A 140 18.58 -0.72 8.48
C VAL A 140 20.11 -0.70 8.45
N LEU A 141 20.73 -0.18 7.38
CA LEU A 141 22.18 -0.29 7.16
C LEU A 141 22.99 0.88 7.73
N LYS A 142 22.43 2.09 7.77
CA LYS A 142 23.26 3.31 7.83
C LYS A 142 22.76 4.37 8.79
N MET A 143 21.51 4.32 9.24
CA MET A 143 21.00 5.47 9.98
C MET A 143 21.52 5.54 11.40
N SER A 144 22.23 6.64 11.66
CA SER A 144 22.48 7.10 13.00
C SER A 144 21.17 7.42 13.68
N LEU A 145 21.17 7.07 14.95
CA LEU A 145 20.05 7.02 15.85
C LEU A 145 19.25 8.34 15.95
N THR A 146 19.88 9.49 15.76
CA THR A 146 19.26 10.82 15.75
C THR A 146 18.28 11.05 14.60
N ASN A 147 18.49 10.40 13.46
CA ASN A 147 17.76 10.67 12.22
C ASN A 147 16.65 9.63 11.98
N PHE A 148 16.49 8.67 12.89
CA PHE A 148 15.57 7.54 12.76
C PHE A 148 14.11 7.97 12.57
N LEU A 149 13.66 8.93 13.39
CA LEU A 149 12.28 9.38 13.37
C LEU A 149 11.98 10.27 12.15
N GLU A 150 12.96 11.03 11.68
CA GLU A 150 12.88 11.75 10.40
C GLU A 150 12.77 10.78 9.22
N ALA A 151 13.53 9.68 9.26
CA ALA A 151 13.49 8.65 8.25
C ALA A 151 12.15 7.93 8.16
N MET A 152 11.55 7.63 9.32
CA MET A 152 10.19 7.09 9.38
C MET A 152 9.20 8.04 8.72
N ASN A 153 9.32 9.35 8.99
CA ASN A 153 8.47 10.34 8.34
C ASN A 153 8.68 10.39 6.81
N VAL A 154 9.94 10.34 6.35
CA VAL A 154 10.27 10.24 4.92
C VAL A 154 9.71 8.97 4.29
N LEU A 155 9.82 7.82 4.97
CA LEU A 155 9.26 6.55 4.52
C LEU A 155 7.75 6.67 4.30
N LYS A 156 7.02 7.29 5.25
CA LYS A 156 5.58 7.51 5.12
C LYS A 156 5.22 8.27 3.85
N TYR A 157 5.90 9.39 3.60
CA TYR A 157 5.65 10.19 2.40
C TYR A 157 6.01 9.44 1.12
N PHE A 158 7.12 8.70 1.10
CA PHE A 158 7.51 7.93 -0.09
C PHE A 158 6.56 6.78 -0.38
N VAL A 159 6.07 6.07 0.64
CA VAL A 159 5.05 5.03 0.46
C VAL A 159 3.77 5.63 -0.12
N LEU A 160 3.27 6.74 0.45
CA LEU A 160 2.06 7.42 -0.05
C LEU A 160 2.23 7.98 -1.47
N LEU A 161 3.35 8.68 -1.71
CA LEU A 161 3.66 9.30 -3.00
C LEU A 161 3.73 8.26 -4.12
N GLN A 162 4.22 7.05 -3.84
CA GLN A 162 4.29 5.98 -4.82
C GLN A 162 3.00 5.18 -4.97
N PHE A 163 2.25 5.03 -3.88
CA PHE A 163 0.99 4.32 -3.90
C PHE A 163 0.00 4.93 -4.90
N VAL A 164 -0.10 6.26 -4.93
CA VAL A 164 -1.05 6.99 -5.78
C VAL A 164 -0.85 6.71 -7.28
N PRO A 165 0.35 6.92 -7.88
CA PRO A 165 0.63 6.54 -9.27
C PRO A 165 0.35 5.07 -9.59
N ARG A 166 0.62 4.16 -8.64
CA ARG A 166 0.38 2.72 -8.83
C ARG A 166 -1.11 2.38 -8.90
N VAL A 167 -1.91 3.02 -8.06
CA VAL A 167 -3.38 2.91 -8.14
C VAL A 167 -3.88 3.44 -9.48
N PHE A 168 -3.41 4.60 -9.95
CA PHE A 168 -3.81 5.10 -11.28
C PHE A 168 -3.45 4.13 -12.41
N ARG A 169 -2.31 3.44 -12.32
CA ARG A 169 -1.87 2.44 -13.32
C ARG A 169 -2.75 1.20 -13.37
N ILE A 170 -3.47 0.85 -12.30
CA ILE A 170 -4.26 -0.39 -12.28
C ILE A 170 -5.48 -0.33 -13.21
N TYR A 171 -6.07 0.85 -13.40
CA TYR A 171 -7.25 1.05 -14.24
C TYR A 171 -7.02 0.73 -15.73
N PRO A 172 -5.99 1.29 -16.42
CA PRO A 172 -5.72 0.93 -17.80
C PRO A 172 -5.32 -0.55 -17.96
N LEU A 173 -4.60 -1.13 -16.99
CA LEU A 173 -4.28 -2.56 -16.98
C LEU A 173 -5.54 -3.43 -16.90
N PHE A 174 -6.49 -3.03 -16.04
CA PHE A 174 -7.77 -3.70 -15.91
C PHE A 174 -8.61 -3.61 -17.20
N LYS A 175 -8.70 -2.42 -17.82
CA LYS A 175 -9.40 -2.23 -19.11
C LYS A 175 -8.80 -3.12 -20.21
N LYS A 176 -7.47 -3.21 -20.27
CA LYS A 176 -6.73 -4.02 -21.25
C LYS A 176 -6.85 -5.53 -21.01
N ALA A 177 -6.94 -5.95 -19.74
CA ALA A 177 -7.13 -7.37 -19.39
C ALA A 177 -8.56 -7.84 -19.72
N THR A 178 -9.55 -6.96 -19.57
CA THR A 178 -10.97 -7.28 -19.75
C THR A 178 -11.47 -7.11 -21.19
N SER A 179 -10.73 -6.45 -22.08
CA SER A 179 -11.18 -6.10 -23.45
C SER A 179 -11.45 -7.29 -24.40
N SER A 180 -10.98 -8.49 -24.07
CA SER A 180 -11.10 -9.69 -24.92
C SER A 180 -12.17 -10.69 -24.44
N ARG A 181 -12.90 -10.37 -23.37
CA ARG A 181 -13.83 -11.28 -22.71
C ARG A 181 -15.29 -10.95 -23.03
N LEU A 182 -16.18 -11.94 -22.88
CA LEU A 182 -17.62 -11.75 -23.03
C LEU A 182 -18.14 -10.69 -22.05
N VAL A 183 -19.19 -9.98 -22.45
CA VAL A 183 -19.85 -8.92 -21.65
C VAL A 183 -20.19 -9.40 -20.24
N THR A 184 -20.59 -10.67 -20.09
CA THR A 184 -20.96 -11.26 -18.80
C THR A 184 -19.79 -11.37 -17.82
N GLU A 185 -18.61 -11.81 -18.28
CA GLU A 185 -17.37 -11.92 -17.49
C GLU A 185 -16.80 -10.54 -17.16
N VAL A 186 -16.91 -9.58 -18.08
CA VAL A 186 -16.41 -8.20 -17.88
C VAL A 186 -17.14 -7.49 -16.75
N THR A 187 -18.46 -7.68 -16.59
CA THR A 187 -19.17 -7.03 -15.47
C THR A 187 -18.80 -7.63 -14.11
N TRP A 188 -18.59 -8.95 -14.02
CA TRP A 188 -18.19 -9.58 -12.75
C TRP A 188 -16.76 -9.16 -12.37
N ALA A 189 -15.88 -9.05 -13.36
CA ALA A 189 -14.54 -8.49 -13.18
C ALA A 189 -14.59 -7.03 -12.68
N LYS A 190 -15.52 -6.20 -13.17
CA LYS A 190 -15.69 -4.81 -12.68
C LYS A 190 -16.15 -4.76 -11.23
N GLY A 191 -17.13 -5.60 -10.85
CA GLY A 191 -17.58 -5.70 -9.46
C GLY A 191 -16.46 -6.15 -8.52
N ALA A 192 -15.73 -7.21 -8.90
CA ALA A 192 -14.59 -7.71 -8.13
C ALA A 192 -13.47 -6.66 -8.02
N PHE A 193 -13.19 -5.92 -9.08
CA PHE A 193 -12.19 -4.85 -9.08
C PHE A 193 -12.57 -3.70 -8.14
N ASN A 194 -13.83 -3.26 -8.17
CA ASN A 194 -14.30 -2.22 -7.25
C ASN A 194 -14.29 -2.69 -5.79
N LEU A 195 -14.69 -3.94 -5.53
CA LEU A 195 -14.58 -4.54 -4.21
C LEU A 195 -13.11 -4.61 -3.76
N TYR A 196 -12.20 -4.98 -4.65
CA TYR A 196 -10.77 -4.97 -4.36
C TYR A 196 -10.29 -3.57 -3.97
N LEU A 197 -10.66 -2.52 -4.72
CA LEU A 197 -10.32 -1.13 -4.40
C LEU A 197 -10.86 -0.71 -3.02
N TYR A 198 -12.07 -1.13 -2.67
CA TYR A 198 -12.65 -0.89 -1.35
C TYR A 198 -11.85 -1.58 -0.23
N VAL A 199 -11.54 -2.87 -0.41
CA VAL A 199 -10.79 -3.69 0.56
C VAL A 199 -9.36 -3.18 0.75
N ILE A 200 -8.66 -2.84 -0.34
CA ILE A 200 -7.29 -2.33 -0.26
C ILE A 200 -7.24 -0.95 0.40
N SER A 201 -8.23 -0.08 0.16
CA SER A 201 -8.34 1.18 0.90
C SER A 201 -8.50 0.95 2.40
N GLY A 202 -9.29 -0.04 2.82
CA GLY A 202 -9.41 -0.42 4.24
C GLY A 202 -8.07 -0.85 4.82
N HIS A 203 -7.29 -1.65 4.08
CA HIS A 203 -5.94 -2.03 4.48
C HIS A 203 -4.98 -0.83 4.60
N VAL A 204 -5.00 0.09 3.64
CA VAL A 204 -4.17 1.31 3.64
C VAL A 204 -4.51 2.20 4.84
N PHE A 205 -5.78 2.52 5.07
CA PHE A 205 -6.20 3.36 6.19
C PHE A 205 -5.91 2.71 7.54
N GLY A 206 -6.11 1.40 7.67
CA GLY A 206 -5.73 0.65 8.86
C GLY A 206 -4.23 0.71 9.15
N ALA A 207 -3.41 0.51 8.12
CA ALA A 207 -1.95 0.56 8.25
C ALA A 207 -1.45 1.97 8.58
N LEU A 208 -2.02 3.01 7.95
CA LEU A 208 -1.73 4.40 8.27
C LEU A 208 -2.13 4.72 9.71
N TRP A 209 -3.30 4.27 10.17
CA TRP A 209 -3.75 4.49 11.53
C TRP A 209 -2.78 3.88 12.56
N TYR A 210 -2.27 2.67 12.31
CA TYR A 210 -1.21 2.06 13.12
C TYR A 210 0.06 2.92 13.15
N PHE A 211 0.55 3.34 11.98
CA PHE A 211 1.77 4.12 11.88
C PHE A 211 1.64 5.49 12.56
N LEU A 212 0.52 6.17 12.34
CA LEU A 212 0.18 7.45 12.95
C LEU A 212 -0.01 7.32 14.47
N ALA A 213 -0.48 6.18 14.99
CA ALA A 213 -0.53 5.94 16.43
C ALA A 213 0.88 5.90 17.05
N ILE A 214 1.84 5.28 16.36
CA ILE A 214 3.25 5.30 16.78
C ILE A 214 3.80 6.73 16.71
N GLU A 215 3.56 7.47 15.62
CA GLU A 215 3.99 8.87 15.53
C GLU A 215 3.40 9.69 16.68
N ARG A 216 2.11 9.52 16.98
CA ARG A 216 1.43 10.23 18.06
C ARG A 216 2.02 9.95 19.45
N GLU A 217 2.37 8.70 19.73
CA GLU A 217 3.08 8.33 20.95
C GLU A 217 4.45 9.00 21.02
N THR A 218 5.20 9.01 19.92
CA THR A 218 6.53 9.64 19.88
C THR A 218 6.47 11.17 20.01
N GLU A 219 5.39 11.82 19.54
CA GLU A 219 5.14 13.23 19.77
C GLU A 219 4.93 13.54 21.25
N CYS A 220 4.18 12.69 21.95
CA CYS A 220 4.03 12.81 23.40
C CYS A 220 5.40 12.70 24.09
N TRP A 221 6.21 11.69 23.73
CA TRP A 221 7.55 11.53 24.29
C TRP A 221 8.46 12.73 24.06
N LYS A 222 8.46 13.28 22.83
CA LYS A 222 9.17 14.52 22.49
C LYS A 222 8.72 15.70 23.35
N LYS A 223 7.41 15.84 23.56
CA LYS A 223 6.84 16.94 24.36
C LYS A 223 7.31 16.87 25.82
N VAL A 224 7.28 15.68 26.42
CA VAL A 224 7.77 15.46 27.79
C VAL A 224 9.26 15.76 27.89
N CYS A 225 10.05 15.26 26.94
CA CYS A 225 11.49 15.51 26.89
C CYS A 225 11.88 16.99 26.72
N ARG A 226 11.09 17.78 26.00
CA ARG A 226 11.31 19.24 25.88
C ARG A 226 11.00 19.98 27.18
N GLY A 227 10.01 19.51 27.96
CA GLY A 227 9.64 20.12 29.23
C GLY A 227 10.62 19.82 30.38
N MET A 228 11.37 18.73 30.31
CA MET A 228 12.41 18.36 31.28
C MET A 228 13.78 18.85 30.78
N ASN A 229 14.20 20.06 31.16
CA ASN A 229 15.47 20.66 30.75
C ASN A 229 16.69 19.72 31.00
N GLN A 230 17.13 19.09 29.90
CA GLN A 230 18.45 18.54 29.58
C GLN A 230 19.21 17.73 30.64
N THR A 231 19.15 16.39 30.50
CA THR A 231 20.26 15.43 30.71
C THR A 231 19.81 14.00 30.35
N ARG A 232 18.54 13.62 30.65
CA ARG A 232 18.01 12.27 30.37
C ARG A 232 17.57 12.03 28.92
N CYS A 233 17.06 13.06 28.23
CA CYS A 233 16.62 12.98 26.83
C CYS A 233 17.70 13.45 25.84
N ASN A 234 18.97 13.12 26.08
CA ASN A 234 20.03 13.54 25.17
C ASN A 234 19.93 12.78 23.85
N HIS A 235 19.65 13.49 22.76
CA HIS A 235 19.26 12.99 21.43
C HIS A 235 17.90 12.24 21.42
N GLN A 236 16.89 12.85 20.78
CA GLN A 236 15.47 12.45 20.71
C GLN A 236 15.20 11.16 19.90
N SER A 237 16.08 10.18 20.02
CA SER A 237 16.11 9.04 19.13
C SER A 237 15.22 7.88 19.57
N PHE A 238 14.92 7.79 20.87
CA PHE A 238 14.03 6.81 21.49
C PHE A 238 14.25 5.35 21.05
N ASN A 239 15.44 4.90 20.61
CA ASN A 239 15.63 3.53 20.08
C ASN A 239 15.93 2.52 21.20
N CYS A 240 15.44 1.30 21.03
CA CYS A 240 15.66 0.18 21.94
C CYS A 240 17.05 -0.48 21.89
N HIS A 241 17.87 -0.23 20.86
CA HIS A 241 19.21 -0.84 20.70
C HIS A 241 20.33 -0.15 21.50
N GLU A 242 20.13 1.06 22.03
CA GLU A 242 21.09 1.66 22.97
C GLU A 242 20.90 1.06 24.37
N ASN A 243 21.85 0.22 24.79
CA ASN A 243 21.94 -0.25 26.16
C ASN A 243 22.09 0.95 27.11
N SER A 244 21.11 1.14 28.01
CA SER A 244 21.17 1.86 29.31
C SER A 244 20.27 3.08 29.53
N ARG A 245 19.31 3.41 28.66
CA ARG A 245 18.34 4.49 28.99
C ARG A 245 16.95 3.94 29.31
N ASN A 246 16.63 3.96 30.61
CA ASN A 246 15.32 3.61 31.12
C ASN A 246 14.37 4.82 30.95
N TYR A 247 13.53 4.79 29.93
CA TYR A 247 12.54 5.84 29.66
C TYR A 247 11.22 5.66 30.42
N ARG A 248 11.20 4.91 31.54
CA ARG A 248 9.99 4.73 32.39
C ARG A 248 9.27 6.02 32.77
N PHE A 249 9.97 7.16 32.83
CA PHE A 249 9.36 8.47 33.10
C PHE A 249 8.43 8.96 31.98
N LEU A 250 8.57 8.43 30.76
CA LEU A 250 7.64 8.70 29.66
C LEU A 250 6.31 7.99 29.88
N HIS A 251 6.33 6.78 30.45
CA HIS A 251 5.12 6.02 30.74
C HIS A 251 4.16 6.77 31.65
N SER A 252 4.66 7.49 32.65
CA SER A 252 3.81 8.25 33.58
C SER A 252 3.15 9.48 32.94
N ASN A 253 3.68 9.99 31.82
CA ASN A 253 3.20 11.23 31.18
C ASN A 253 2.53 10.99 29.82
N CYS A 254 2.77 9.83 29.20
CA CYS A 254 2.24 9.42 27.89
C CYS A 254 1.44 8.12 28.01
N SER A 255 0.78 7.90 29.14
CA SER A 255 -0.09 6.73 29.30
C SER A 255 -1.44 6.99 28.67
N THR A 256 -1.98 5.97 28.00
CA THR A 256 -3.39 5.93 27.62
C THR A 256 -4.31 5.51 28.77
N LYS A 257 -3.75 5.09 29.92
CA LYS A 257 -4.49 4.78 31.14
C LYS A 257 -4.61 6.05 31.99
N PRO A 258 -5.78 6.32 32.59
CA PRO A 258 -5.96 7.48 33.45
C PRO A 258 -5.16 7.26 34.75
N HIS A 259 -3.98 7.86 34.84
CA HIS A 259 -3.33 8.13 36.12
C HIS A 259 -3.05 9.63 36.24
N TYR A 260 -3.17 10.10 37.48
CA TYR A 260 -3.47 11.46 37.97
C TYR A 260 -2.74 12.68 37.39
N HIS A 261 -1.78 12.55 36.46
CA HIS A 261 -1.01 13.69 35.99
C HIS A 261 -0.78 13.64 34.48
N VAL A 262 -1.56 14.47 33.78
CA VAL A 262 -1.49 14.81 32.34
C VAL A 262 -2.14 13.80 31.40
N ASP A 263 -3.39 14.07 31.03
CA ASP A 263 -4.15 13.32 30.02
C ASP A 263 -3.74 13.80 28.61
N TYR A 264 -2.71 13.18 28.03
CA TYR A 264 -2.36 13.45 26.62
C TYR A 264 -3.48 12.90 25.73
N LYS A 265 -4.06 13.76 24.90
CA LYS A 265 -5.19 13.39 24.03
C LYS A 265 -4.69 12.67 22.78
N PHE A 266 -4.75 11.35 22.83
CA PHE A 266 -4.44 10.45 21.71
C PHE A 266 -5.54 10.37 20.64
N GLY A 267 -6.77 10.81 20.95
CA GLY A 267 -7.88 10.82 20.00
C GLY A 267 -8.15 9.44 19.38
N ILE A 268 -8.27 9.37 18.06
CA ILE A 268 -8.54 8.12 17.32
C ILE A 268 -7.44 7.07 17.49
N PHE A 269 -6.22 7.47 17.86
CA PHE A 269 -5.08 6.55 18.03
C PHE A 269 -5.07 5.87 19.40
N ARG A 270 -5.92 6.30 20.34
CA ARG A 270 -6.01 5.75 21.69
C ARG A 270 -6.23 4.23 21.67
N ASP A 271 -7.13 3.74 20.81
CA ASP A 271 -7.47 2.31 20.74
C ASP A 271 -6.27 1.44 20.30
N ALA A 272 -5.46 1.89 19.33
CA ALA A 272 -4.25 1.19 18.91
C ALA A 272 -3.21 1.06 20.05
N LEU A 273 -3.10 2.10 20.88
CA LEU A 273 -2.15 2.13 21.98
C LEU A 273 -2.65 1.32 23.19
N GLN A 274 -3.95 1.40 23.52
CA GLN A 274 -4.54 0.65 24.64
C GLN A 274 -4.65 -0.85 24.39
N SER A 275 -4.93 -1.25 23.16
CA SER A 275 -5.01 -2.66 22.77
C SER A 275 -3.64 -3.37 22.75
N GLY A 276 -2.53 -2.61 22.85
CA GLY A 276 -1.18 -3.18 22.83
C GLY A 276 -0.73 -3.70 21.46
N ILE A 277 -1.49 -3.45 20.39
CA ILE A 277 -1.14 -3.94 19.05
C ILE A 277 0.20 -3.39 18.55
N VAL A 278 0.60 -2.20 18.98
CA VAL A 278 1.91 -1.60 18.63
C VAL A 278 3.12 -2.41 19.09
N GLU A 279 2.94 -3.37 20.01
CA GLU A 279 3.96 -4.32 20.45
C GLU A 279 3.75 -5.75 19.93
N GLY A 280 2.54 -6.05 19.45
CA GLY A 280 2.09 -7.40 19.13
C GLY A 280 2.82 -8.06 17.95
N SER A 281 2.49 -9.33 17.69
CA SER A 281 2.96 -10.01 16.48
C SER A 281 2.34 -9.41 15.21
N PHE A 282 3.05 -9.51 14.09
CA PHE A 282 2.62 -8.95 12.81
C PHE A 282 1.19 -9.34 12.41
N LEU A 283 0.81 -10.61 12.58
CA LEU A 283 -0.53 -11.07 12.19
C LEU A 283 -1.64 -10.39 13.02
N HIS A 284 -1.43 -10.21 14.31
CA HIS A 284 -2.40 -9.53 15.18
C HIS A 284 -2.51 -8.05 14.82
N LYS A 285 -1.37 -7.37 14.61
CA LYS A 285 -1.31 -5.99 14.10
C LYS A 285 -2.10 -5.85 12.80
N PHE A 286 -1.77 -6.68 11.82
CA PHE A 286 -2.40 -6.67 10.50
C PHE A 286 -3.91 -6.85 10.59
N MET A 287 -4.39 -7.90 11.25
CA MET A 287 -5.82 -8.21 11.31
C MET A 287 -6.61 -7.15 12.07
N TYR A 288 -6.06 -6.66 13.19
CA TYR A 288 -6.70 -5.64 14.00
C TYR A 288 -6.82 -4.31 13.25
N CYS A 289 -5.73 -3.85 12.64
CA CYS A 289 -5.70 -2.62 11.85
C CYS A 289 -6.54 -2.74 10.58
N PHE A 290 -6.51 -3.90 9.91
CA PHE A 290 -7.35 -4.17 8.74
C PHE A 290 -8.84 -4.10 9.09
N ARG A 291 -9.25 -4.71 10.22
CA ARG A 291 -10.61 -4.59 10.75
C ARG A 291 -10.97 -3.13 11.03
N TRP A 292 -10.11 -2.39 11.73
CA TRP A 292 -10.33 -0.98 12.07
C TRP A 292 -10.53 -0.12 10.82
N GLY A 293 -9.68 -0.29 9.81
CA GLY A 293 -9.76 0.46 8.55
C GLY A 293 -11.02 0.14 7.75
N LEU A 294 -11.36 -1.14 7.62
CA LEU A 294 -12.58 -1.57 6.93
C LEU A 294 -13.85 -1.07 7.64
N GLN A 295 -13.88 -1.14 8.97
CA GLN A 295 -14.99 -0.61 9.78
C GLN A 295 -15.12 0.91 9.62
N SER A 296 -14.01 1.63 9.66
CA SER A 296 -14.00 3.09 9.49
C SER A 296 -14.55 3.52 8.12
N LEU A 297 -14.20 2.76 7.06
CA LEU A 297 -14.77 2.99 5.73
C LEU A 297 -16.25 2.62 5.64
N SER A 298 -16.67 1.54 6.29
CA SER A 298 -18.06 1.05 6.26
C SER A 298 -19.02 1.97 7.02
N CYS A 299 -18.52 2.67 8.04
CA CYS A 299 -19.29 3.61 8.85
C CYS A 299 -19.08 5.08 8.43
N PHE A 300 -18.48 5.33 7.26
CA PHE A 300 -18.21 6.69 6.77
C PHE A 300 -17.47 7.59 7.79
N GLY A 301 -16.61 7.02 8.63
CA GLY A 301 -15.87 7.74 9.67
C GLY A 301 -16.70 8.30 10.83
N GLN A 302 -18.01 7.99 10.94
CA GLN A 302 -18.91 8.64 11.92
C GLN A 302 -18.57 8.37 13.38
N ASN A 303 -17.91 7.25 13.69
CA ASN A 303 -17.57 6.86 15.06
C ASN A 303 -16.13 7.22 15.45
N LEU A 304 -15.46 8.11 14.69
CA LEU A 304 -14.09 8.54 14.94
C LEU A 304 -14.07 9.77 15.86
N THR A 305 -13.68 9.58 17.12
CA THR A 305 -13.55 10.68 18.09
C THR A 305 -12.14 11.26 18.03
N THR A 306 -12.00 12.44 17.42
CA THR A 306 -10.70 13.10 17.24
C THR A 306 -10.28 13.99 18.41
N SER A 307 -8.98 14.27 18.52
CA SER A 307 -8.47 15.38 19.33
C SER A 307 -8.48 16.71 18.54
N ILE A 308 -7.95 17.78 19.14
CA ILE A 308 -7.78 19.09 18.47
C ILE A 308 -6.59 19.12 17.49
N ASP A 309 -5.93 17.98 17.26
CA ASP A 309 -4.78 17.88 16.38
C ASP A 309 -5.15 18.06 14.90
N ILE A 310 -4.41 18.92 14.20
CA ILE A 310 -4.71 19.27 12.81
C ILE A 310 -4.53 18.06 11.87
N TRP A 311 -3.47 17.29 12.04
CA TRP A 311 -3.16 16.16 11.15
C TRP A 311 -4.09 14.98 11.38
N GLU A 312 -4.50 14.74 12.63
CA GLU A 312 -5.55 13.78 12.97
C GLU A 312 -6.89 14.11 12.30
N ASN A 313 -7.29 15.38 12.34
CA ASN A 313 -8.52 15.83 11.70
C ASN A 313 -8.45 15.73 10.18
N ILE A 314 -7.33 16.10 9.55
CA ILE A 314 -7.10 15.91 8.10
C ILE A 314 -7.20 14.42 7.72
N PHE A 315 -6.58 13.54 8.50
CA PHE A 315 -6.65 12.10 8.28
C PHE A 315 -8.09 11.57 8.37
N THR A 316 -8.84 11.99 9.38
CA THR A 316 -10.25 11.61 9.55
C THR A 316 -11.14 12.11 8.41
N ILE A 317 -10.97 13.36 7.97
CA ILE A 317 -11.66 13.92 6.80
C ILE A 317 -11.36 13.09 5.54
N SER A 318 -10.10 12.68 5.36
CA SER A 318 -9.69 11.86 4.21
C SER A 318 -10.35 10.47 4.21
N ILE A 319 -10.53 9.85 5.39
CA ILE A 319 -11.29 8.61 5.55
C ILE A 319 -12.72 8.83 5.11
N THR A 320 -13.40 9.86 5.64
CA THR A 320 -14.81 10.13 5.33
C THR A 320 -15.04 10.35 3.83
N ILE A 321 -14.23 11.20 3.18
CA ILE A 321 -14.34 11.45 1.73
C ILE A 321 -14.10 10.17 0.94
N SER A 322 -13.04 9.43 1.27
CA SER A 322 -12.72 8.17 0.57
C SER A 322 -13.81 7.12 0.76
N SER A 323 -14.40 7.03 1.96
CA SER A 323 -15.50 6.12 2.27
C SER A 323 -16.70 6.35 1.39
N VAL A 324 -17.15 7.61 1.28
CA VAL A 324 -18.30 7.99 0.47
C VAL A 324 -18.05 7.67 -1.00
N VAL A 325 -16.90 8.08 -1.53
CA VAL A 325 -16.53 7.87 -2.93
C VAL A 325 -16.46 6.37 -3.25
N LEU A 326 -15.75 5.57 -2.45
CA LEU A 326 -15.59 4.13 -2.66
C LEU A 326 -16.92 3.37 -2.51
N PHE A 327 -17.78 3.79 -1.58
CA PHE A 327 -19.10 3.18 -1.41
C PHE A 327 -20.01 3.44 -2.61
N ILE A 328 -20.00 4.66 -3.17
CA ILE A 328 -20.72 4.98 -4.42
C ILE A 328 -20.19 4.13 -5.58
N PHE A 329 -18.86 3.98 -5.72
CA PHE A 329 -18.28 3.12 -6.75
C PHE A 329 -18.66 1.65 -6.58
N LEU A 330 -18.80 1.17 -5.35
CA LEU A 330 -19.25 -0.20 -5.05
C LEU A 330 -20.73 -0.37 -5.44
N LEU A 331 -21.60 0.57 -5.05
CA LEU A 331 -23.04 0.51 -5.33
C LEU A 331 -23.38 0.71 -6.81
N GLY A 332 -22.85 1.75 -7.44
CA GLY A 332 -23.21 2.16 -8.80
C GLY A 332 -22.94 1.08 -9.86
N ASN A 333 -21.93 0.25 -9.66
CA ASN A 333 -21.58 -0.83 -10.58
C ASN A 333 -22.26 -2.18 -10.26
N MET A 334 -22.77 -2.34 -9.03
CA MET A 334 -23.55 -3.53 -8.63
C MET A 334 -25.05 -3.34 -8.95
N GLN A 335 -25.58 -2.12 -8.80
CA GLN A 335 -27.00 -1.82 -8.96
C GLN A 335 -27.51 -2.03 -10.40
N VAL A 336 -26.79 -1.60 -11.45
CA VAL A 336 -27.21 -1.81 -12.85
C VAL A 336 -27.50 -3.30 -13.14
N ARG A 337 -26.81 -4.21 -12.46
CA ARG A 337 -26.97 -5.65 -12.65
C ARG A 337 -28.00 -6.28 -11.74
N THR A 338 -28.12 -5.84 -10.49
CA THR A 338 -29.18 -6.34 -9.59
C THR A 338 -30.55 -5.98 -10.12
N TYR A 339 -30.76 -4.76 -10.66
CA TYR A 339 -32.02 -4.42 -11.31
C TYR A 339 -32.27 -5.29 -12.55
N MET A 340 -31.26 -5.57 -13.37
CA MET A 340 -31.42 -6.44 -14.55
C MET A 340 -31.67 -7.92 -14.18
N PHE A 341 -30.98 -8.46 -13.17
CA PHE A 341 -31.20 -9.82 -12.68
C PHE A 341 -32.54 -9.95 -11.96
N MET A 342 -32.90 -8.98 -11.12
CA MET A 342 -34.18 -8.96 -10.40
C MET A 342 -35.35 -8.71 -11.37
N LEU A 343 -35.19 -7.87 -12.40
CA LEU A 343 -36.16 -7.73 -13.50
C LEU A 343 -36.27 -9.02 -14.30
N SER A 344 -35.16 -9.68 -14.66
CA SER A 344 -35.21 -10.96 -15.37
C SER A 344 -35.87 -12.07 -14.54
N TYR A 345 -35.62 -12.11 -13.23
CA TYR A 345 -36.23 -13.05 -12.30
C TYR A 345 -37.72 -12.76 -12.10
N LEU A 346 -38.11 -11.48 -11.94
CA LEU A 346 -39.52 -11.08 -11.90
C LEU A 346 -40.23 -11.38 -13.22
N SER A 347 -39.60 -11.12 -14.38
CA SER A 347 -40.17 -11.41 -15.70
C SER A 347 -40.39 -12.91 -15.90
N ILE A 348 -39.43 -13.76 -15.51
CA ILE A 348 -39.58 -15.22 -15.57
C ILE A 348 -40.68 -15.70 -14.62
N HIS A 349 -40.75 -15.16 -13.41
CA HIS A 349 -41.76 -15.52 -12.42
C HIS A 349 -43.17 -15.05 -12.84
N PHE A 350 -43.30 -13.86 -13.44
CA PHE A 350 -44.55 -13.38 -14.03
C PHE A 350 -44.97 -14.21 -15.24
N PHE A 351 -44.04 -14.58 -16.12
CA PHE A 351 -44.34 -15.42 -17.30
C PHE A 351 -44.75 -16.84 -16.88
N TYR A 352 -44.11 -17.40 -15.85
CA TYR A 352 -44.49 -18.67 -15.23
C TYR A 352 -45.89 -18.61 -14.62
N ILE A 353 -46.20 -17.58 -13.84
CA ILE A 353 -47.55 -17.37 -13.26
C ILE A 353 -48.58 -17.18 -14.38
N TYR A 354 -48.25 -16.43 -15.43
CA TYR A 354 -49.14 -16.20 -16.57
C TYR A 354 -49.43 -17.50 -17.32
N ILE A 355 -48.42 -18.32 -17.65
CA ILE A 355 -48.59 -19.61 -18.31
C ILE A 355 -49.41 -20.58 -17.45
N VAL A 356 -49.11 -20.68 -16.15
CA VAL A 356 -49.87 -21.55 -15.23
C VAL A 356 -51.34 -21.11 -15.17
N ARG A 357 -51.61 -19.80 -15.12
CA ARG A 357 -52.98 -19.27 -15.02
C ARG A 357 -53.75 -19.34 -16.34
N VAL A 358 -53.08 -19.22 -17.49
CA VAL A 358 -53.68 -19.38 -18.82
C VAL A 358 -53.95 -20.86 -19.13
N ASN A 359 -53.05 -21.78 -18.78
CA ASN A 359 -53.30 -23.21 -18.93
C ASN A 359 -54.44 -23.71 -18.03
N SER A 360 -54.58 -23.19 -16.81
CA SER A 360 -55.74 -23.49 -15.96
C SER A 360 -57.06 -22.95 -16.51
N PHE A 361 -57.04 -21.95 -17.40
CA PHE A 361 -58.22 -21.39 -18.06
C PHE A 361 -58.59 -22.12 -19.36
N LEU A 362 -57.66 -22.88 -19.95
CA LEU A 362 -57.87 -23.69 -21.17
C LEU A 362 -58.24 -25.15 -20.87
N LEU A 363 -58.10 -25.58 -19.60
CA LEU A 363 -58.46 -26.90 -19.09
C LEU A 363 -59.80 -26.93 -18.34
N CYS A 364 -60.55 -25.83 -18.40
CA CYS A 364 -61.94 -25.70 -17.95
C CYS A 364 -62.79 -25.29 -19.16
#